data_AF-W4GVQ4-F1
#
_entry.id   AF-W4GVQ4-F1
#
_cell.length_a   1.000
_cell.length_b   1.000
_cell.length_c   1.000
_cell.angle_alpha   90.00
_cell.angle_beta   90.00
_cell.angle_gamma   90.00
#
_symmetry.space_group_name_H-M   'P 1'
#
loop_
_entity.id
_entity.type
_entity.pdbx_description
1 polymer ?
#
loop_
_entity_poly.entity_id
_entity_poly.type
_entity_poly.pdbx_seq_one_letter_code
_entity_poly.pdbx_strand_id
1 'polypeptide(L)'
;MPITQTDGVMLLSMAKTVRQRQFVLALLATQHVERPLIPEVRFNLDAMTDANAVLDYRFDVVGIRKLGYYLGLPAVVVTENWSRALRDEAMCIVLGRMAFPTRLHGMSKTFGRSRSSICDVFLHTINLLYEIWGNLLYFNLRLVAKNIQR
;
A
#
# COMPACT_ATOMS: atom_id res chain seq x y z
N MET A 1 -9.21 7.27 30.44
CA MET A 1 -8.50 6.17 29.75
C MET A 1 -9.51 5.40 28.93
N PRO A 2 -9.29 5.16 27.62
CA PRO A 2 -10.18 4.30 26.85
C PRO A 2 -9.99 2.85 27.32
N ILE A 3 -11.10 2.19 27.67
CA ILE A 3 -11.13 0.75 27.97
C ILE A 3 -10.61 0.03 26.73
N THR A 4 -9.57 -0.79 26.87
CA THR A 4 -9.00 -1.52 25.73
C THR A 4 -9.91 -2.69 25.34
N GLN A 5 -9.83 -3.16 24.10
CA GLN A 5 -10.65 -4.28 23.62
C GLN A 5 -10.47 -5.53 24.50
N THR A 6 -9.28 -5.72 25.06
CA THR A 6 -8.93 -6.74 26.05
C THR A 6 -9.68 -6.59 27.37
N ASP A 7 -9.83 -5.36 27.87
CA ASP A 7 -10.57 -5.08 29.11
C ASP A 7 -12.07 -5.35 28.92
N GLY A 8 -12.62 -5.00 27.74
CA GLY A 8 -14.01 -5.28 27.41
C GLY A 8 -14.31 -6.78 27.30
N VAL A 9 -13.37 -7.58 26.78
CA VAL A 9 -13.49 -9.06 26.75
C VAL A 9 -13.43 -9.66 28.17
N MET A 10 -12.58 -9.12 29.06
CA MET A 10 -12.58 -9.53 30.47
C MET A 10 -13.90 -9.17 31.17
N LEU A 11 -14.44 -7.98 30.95
CA LEU A 11 -15.73 -7.59 31.54
C LEU A 11 -16.88 -8.49 31.06
N LEU A 12 -16.80 -8.99 29.83
CA LEU A 12 -17.77 -9.92 29.27
C LEU A 12 -17.69 -11.30 29.91
N SER A 13 -16.50 -11.79 30.24
CA SER A 13 -16.32 -13.05 30.97
C SER A 13 -16.79 -12.97 32.43
N MET A 14 -16.72 -11.78 33.04
CA MET A 14 -17.22 -11.53 34.39
C MET A 14 -18.73 -11.20 34.45
N ALA A 15 -19.37 -10.95 33.31
CA ALA A 15 -20.79 -10.63 33.25
C ALA A 15 -21.67 -11.88 33.45
N LYS A 16 -22.36 -11.93 34.59
CA LYS A 16 -23.22 -13.05 35.02
C LYS A 16 -24.66 -12.92 34.56
N THR A 17 -25.13 -11.70 34.29
CA THR A 17 -26.53 -11.42 33.89
C THR A 17 -26.63 -11.00 32.43
N VAL A 18 -27.79 -11.25 31.82
CA VAL A 18 -28.07 -10.90 30.41
C VAL A 18 -27.94 -9.38 30.18
N ARG A 19 -28.41 -8.56 31.13
CA ARG A 19 -28.31 -7.09 31.05
C ARG A 19 -26.87 -6.59 31.09
N GLN A 20 -26.02 -7.18 31.93
CA GLN A 20 -24.59 -6.84 31.98
C GLN A 20 -23.87 -7.22 30.69
N ARG A 21 -24.17 -8.41 30.14
CA ARG A 21 -23.60 -8.85 28.85
C ARG A 21 -24.00 -7.92 27.71
N GLN A 22 -25.28 -7.53 27.64
CA GLN A 22 -25.77 -6.57 26.64
C GLN A 22 -25.08 -5.20 26.76
N PHE A 23 -24.89 -4.71 27.99
CA PHE A 23 -24.18 -3.45 28.23
C PHE A 23 -22.72 -3.49 27.78
N VAL A 24 -21.99 -4.55 28.14
CA VAL A 24 -20.58 -4.73 27.73
C VAL A 24 -20.45 -4.91 26.21
N LEU A 25 -21.37 -5.65 25.58
CA LEU A 25 -21.42 -5.78 24.12
C LEU A 25 -21.70 -4.45 23.42
N ALA A 26 -22.63 -3.64 23.94
CA ALA A 26 -22.89 -2.31 23.42
C ALA A 26 -21.65 -1.40 23.55
N LEU A 27 -20.94 -1.46 24.68
CA LEU A 27 -19.70 -0.73 24.89
C LEU A 27 -18.60 -1.15 23.90
N LEU A 28 -18.41 -2.46 23.71
CA LEU A 28 -17.46 -3.00 22.73
C LEU A 28 -17.83 -2.60 21.30
N ALA A 29 -19.13 -2.57 20.96
CA ALA A 29 -19.60 -2.13 19.66
C ALA A 29 -19.35 -0.64 19.42
N THR A 30 -19.49 0.21 20.45
CA THR A 30 -19.15 1.65 20.33
C THR A 30 -17.65 1.92 20.13
N GLN A 31 -16.80 0.98 20.53
CA GLN A 31 -15.36 1.06 20.33
C GLN A 31 -14.90 0.42 19.00
N HIS A 32 -15.82 -0.17 18.24
CA HIS A 32 -15.47 -0.85 17.00
C HIS A 32 -15.09 0.19 15.93
N VAL A 33 -13.80 0.25 15.58
CA VAL A 33 -13.32 1.02 14.43
C VAL A 33 -13.70 0.27 13.15
N GLU A 34 -14.63 0.82 12.37
CA GLU A 34 -14.96 0.28 11.05
C GLU A 34 -13.70 0.23 10.17
N ARG A 35 -13.36 -0.97 9.70
CA ARG A 35 -12.22 -1.17 8.80
C ARG A 35 -12.72 -1.04 7.36
N PRO A 36 -12.04 -0.27 6.50
CA PRO A 36 -12.40 -0.21 5.09
C PRO A 36 -12.23 -1.61 4.47
N LEU A 37 -13.27 -2.06 3.77
CA LEU A 37 -13.25 -3.33 3.06
C LEU A 37 -12.18 -3.29 1.95
N ILE A 38 -11.41 -4.37 1.87
CA ILE A 38 -10.46 -4.57 0.77
C ILE A 38 -11.26 -5.24 -0.35
N PRO A 39 -11.34 -4.64 -1.53
CA PRO A 39 -12.09 -5.22 -2.62
C PRO A 39 -11.38 -6.50 -3.11
N GLU A 40 -12.17 -7.52 -3.44
CA GLU A 40 -11.68 -8.77 -4.00
C GLU A 40 -11.37 -8.59 -5.50
N VAL A 41 -10.34 -7.79 -5.78
CA VAL A 41 -9.86 -7.49 -7.13
C VAL A 41 -8.46 -8.07 -7.26
N ARG A 42 -8.20 -8.78 -8.36
CA ARG A 42 -6.84 -9.18 -8.75
C ARG A 42 -6.39 -8.26 -9.86
N PHE A 43 -5.33 -7.50 -9.60
CA PHE A 43 -4.74 -6.65 -10.63
C PHE A 43 -4.28 -7.50 -11.81
N ASN A 44 -4.73 -7.15 -13.02
CA ASN A 44 -4.33 -7.80 -14.25
C ASN A 44 -3.99 -6.72 -15.29
N LEU A 45 -2.70 -6.57 -15.59
CA LEU A 45 -2.23 -5.60 -16.57
C LEU A 45 -2.68 -5.96 -17.99
N ASP A 46 -2.86 -7.25 -18.29
CA ASP A 46 -3.19 -7.75 -19.62
C ASP A 46 -4.64 -7.42 -20.02
N ALA A 47 -5.49 -7.16 -19.04
CA ALA A 47 -6.86 -6.73 -19.26
C ALA A 47 -6.98 -5.21 -19.53
N MET A 48 -5.88 -4.46 -19.41
CA MET A 48 -5.86 -3.01 -19.61
C MET A 48 -5.56 -2.66 -21.07
N THR A 49 -6.29 -1.70 -21.62
CA THR A 49 -5.98 -1.12 -22.93
C THR A 49 -4.77 -0.18 -22.84
N ASP A 50 -3.95 -0.10 -23.88
CA ASP A 50 -2.80 0.82 -23.92
C ASP A 50 -3.18 2.29 -23.66
N ALA A 51 -4.34 2.75 -24.16
CA ALA A 51 -4.81 4.11 -23.93
C ALA A 51 -5.00 4.43 -22.44
N ASN A 52 -5.63 3.53 -21.68
CA ASN A 52 -5.78 3.67 -20.23
C ASN A 52 -4.44 3.55 -19.50
N ALA A 53 -3.57 2.63 -19.93
CA ALA A 53 -2.24 2.48 -19.33
C ALA A 53 -1.41 3.77 -19.45
N VAL A 54 -1.46 4.44 -20.60
CA VAL A 54 -0.78 5.73 -20.80
C VAL A 54 -1.37 6.83 -19.93
N LEU A 55 -2.69 6.88 -19.75
CA LEU A 55 -3.33 7.86 -18.87
C LEU A 55 -2.98 7.64 -17.40
N ASP A 56 -3.02 6.40 -16.93
CA ASP A 56 -2.82 6.05 -15.53
C ASP A 56 -1.33 6.02 -15.12
N TYR A 57 -0.46 5.53 -16.02
CA TYR A 57 0.95 5.23 -15.70
C TYR A 57 1.97 5.94 -16.59
N ARG A 58 1.54 6.67 -17.63
CA ARG A 58 2.40 7.33 -18.63
C ARG A 58 3.19 6.40 -19.55
N PHE A 59 2.91 5.10 -19.49
CA PHE A 59 3.51 4.07 -20.34
C PHE A 59 2.42 3.13 -20.87
N ASP A 60 2.62 2.59 -22.06
CA ASP A 60 1.81 1.51 -22.62
C ASP A 60 2.04 0.19 -21.86
N VAL A 61 1.17 -0.82 -22.08
CA VAL A 61 1.26 -2.09 -21.34
C VAL A 61 2.62 -2.77 -21.56
N VAL A 62 3.11 -2.76 -22.80
CA VAL A 62 4.40 -3.35 -23.15
C VAL A 62 5.54 -2.55 -22.52
N GLY A 63 5.46 -1.22 -22.52
CA GLY A 63 6.42 -0.34 -21.87
C GLY A 63 6.55 -0.60 -20.37
N ILE A 64 5.44 -0.79 -19.66
CA ILE A 64 5.45 -1.10 -18.22
C ILE A 64 6.22 -2.40 -17.94
N ARG A 65 5.94 -3.46 -18.70
CA ARG A 65 6.64 -4.76 -18.53
C ARG A 65 8.12 -4.64 -18.84
N LYS A 66 8.46 -3.98 -19.94
CA LYS A 66 9.86 -3.73 -20.33
C LYS A 66 10.58 -2.92 -19.26
N LEU A 67 9.94 -1.89 -18.70
CA LEU A 67 10.50 -1.06 -17.65
C LEU A 67 10.85 -1.89 -16.42
N GLY A 68 9.90 -2.70 -15.93
CA GLY A 68 10.16 -3.59 -14.79
C GLY A 68 11.31 -4.57 -15.05
N TYR A 69 11.41 -5.12 -16.27
CA TYR A 69 12.50 -6.01 -16.66
C TYR A 69 13.85 -5.29 -16.72
N TYR A 70 13.93 -4.15 -17.43
CA TYR A 70 15.18 -3.41 -17.62
C TYR A 70 15.68 -2.74 -16.35
N LEU A 71 14.79 -2.32 -15.45
CA LEU A 71 15.16 -1.80 -14.14
C LEU A 71 15.65 -2.89 -13.17
N GLY A 72 15.63 -4.16 -13.57
CA GLY A 72 16.14 -5.26 -12.77
C GLY A 72 15.20 -5.73 -11.66
N LEU A 73 13.89 -5.45 -11.76
CA LEU A 73 12.94 -5.94 -10.77
C LEU A 73 12.83 -7.49 -10.85
N PRO A 74 12.79 -8.19 -9.70
CA PRO A 74 12.52 -9.62 -9.69
C PRO A 74 11.11 -9.92 -10.21
N ALA A 75 10.87 -11.14 -10.69
CA ALA A 75 9.55 -11.54 -11.19
C ALA A 75 8.43 -11.42 -10.14
N VAL A 76 8.78 -11.65 -8.87
CA VAL A 76 7.92 -11.43 -7.71
C VAL A 76 8.69 -10.58 -6.70
N VAL A 77 8.12 -9.44 -6.35
CA VAL A 77 8.61 -8.58 -5.27
C VAL A 77 8.02 -9.08 -3.97
N VAL A 78 8.88 -9.38 -3.00
CA VAL A 78 8.49 -9.87 -1.67
C VAL A 78 9.03 -8.89 -0.65
N THR A 79 8.14 -8.22 0.08
CA THR A 79 8.51 -7.26 1.11
C THR A 79 8.85 -7.96 2.43
N GLU A 80 9.44 -7.21 3.37
CA GLU A 80 9.74 -7.69 4.73
C GLU A 80 8.48 -8.11 5.50
N ASN A 81 7.35 -7.43 5.26
CA ASN A 81 6.06 -7.79 5.84
C ASN A 81 5.36 -8.91 5.07
N TRP A 82 6.10 -9.67 4.26
CA TRP A 82 5.63 -10.80 3.45
C TRP A 82 4.53 -10.43 2.45
N SER A 83 4.40 -9.14 2.09
CA SER A 83 3.53 -8.74 0.98
C SER A 83 4.19 -9.17 -0.32
N ARG A 84 3.45 -9.90 -1.15
CA ARG A 84 3.91 -10.37 -2.46
C ARG A 84 3.23 -9.58 -3.55
N ALA A 85 3.99 -9.11 -4.53
CA ALA A 85 3.46 -8.49 -5.74
C ALA A 85 4.19 -9.02 -6.97
N LEU A 86 3.45 -9.25 -8.05
CA LEU A 86 4.09 -9.52 -9.34
C LEU A 86 4.84 -8.27 -9.79
N ARG A 87 5.91 -8.46 -10.57
CA ARG A 87 6.71 -7.36 -11.13
C ARG A 87 5.86 -6.26 -11.77
N ASP A 88 4.93 -6.66 -12.62
CA ASP A 88 4.09 -5.73 -13.38
C ASP A 88 3.19 -4.92 -12.43
N GLU A 89 2.64 -5.58 -11.42
CA GLU A 89 1.83 -4.92 -10.40
C GLU A 89 2.65 -3.97 -9.53
N ALA A 90 3.82 -4.40 -9.04
CA ALA A 90 4.72 -3.55 -8.27
C ALA A 90 5.13 -2.32 -9.10
N MET A 91 5.36 -2.51 -10.40
CA MET A 91 5.69 -1.41 -11.29
C MET A 91 4.53 -0.44 -11.49
N CYS A 92 3.31 -0.93 -11.68
CA CYS A 92 2.11 -0.09 -11.73
C CYS A 92 1.85 0.66 -10.41
N ILE A 93 2.14 0.05 -9.25
CA ILE A 93 2.05 0.73 -7.95
C ILE A 93 3.03 1.91 -7.89
N VAL A 94 4.28 1.69 -8.28
CA VAL A 94 5.32 2.73 -8.31
C VAL A 94 4.97 3.84 -9.30
N LEU A 95 4.65 3.49 -10.54
CA LEU A 95 4.27 4.44 -11.58
C LEU A 95 3.01 5.24 -11.18
N GLY A 96 1.98 4.59 -10.66
CA GLY A 96 0.75 5.27 -10.23
C GLY A 96 0.93 6.24 -9.06
N ARG A 97 1.97 6.06 -8.24
CA ARG A 97 2.34 6.99 -7.16
C ARG A 97 3.22 8.14 -7.65
N MET A 98 4.07 7.91 -8.65
CA MET A 98 4.98 8.92 -9.20
C MET A 98 4.33 9.77 -10.31
N ALA A 99 3.39 9.21 -11.08
CA ALA A 99 2.73 9.90 -12.18
C ALA A 99 1.80 11.02 -11.69
N PHE A 100 1.15 10.83 -10.53
CA PHE A 100 0.29 11.83 -9.91
C PHE A 100 0.14 11.57 -8.40
N PRO A 101 -0.07 12.60 -7.55
CA PRO A 101 -0.39 12.42 -6.14
C PRO A 101 -1.72 11.65 -5.94
N THR A 102 -1.63 10.33 -5.83
CA THR A 102 -2.78 9.43 -5.67
C THR A 102 -2.97 9.01 -4.21
N ARG A 103 -4.20 8.97 -3.70
CA ARG A 103 -4.46 8.41 -2.36
C ARG A 103 -4.33 6.89 -2.39
N LEU A 104 -3.66 6.31 -1.40
CA LEU A 104 -3.55 4.84 -1.23
C LEU A 104 -4.92 4.16 -1.17
N HIS A 105 -5.95 4.84 -0.65
CA HIS A 105 -7.32 4.34 -0.64
C HIS A 105 -7.90 4.18 -2.05
N GLY A 106 -7.61 5.10 -2.97
CA GLY A 106 -8.04 4.98 -4.36
C GLY A 106 -7.36 3.79 -5.05
N MET A 107 -6.04 3.67 -4.86
CA MET A 107 -5.26 2.55 -5.38
C MET A 107 -5.71 1.19 -4.83
N SER A 108 -6.20 1.14 -3.58
CA SER A 108 -6.76 -0.08 -2.99
C SER A 108 -7.88 -0.70 -3.84
N LYS A 109 -8.67 0.14 -4.53
CA LYS A 109 -9.73 -0.33 -5.45
C LYS A 109 -9.18 -0.95 -6.72
N THR A 110 -8.09 -0.40 -7.26
CA THR A 110 -7.45 -0.89 -8.49
C THR A 110 -6.65 -2.18 -8.25
N PHE A 111 -5.90 -2.23 -7.16
CA PHE A 111 -4.99 -3.34 -6.86
C PHE A 111 -5.61 -4.44 -5.98
N GLY A 112 -6.80 -4.20 -5.42
CA GLY A 112 -7.45 -5.14 -4.48
C GLY A 112 -6.63 -5.44 -3.24
N ARG A 113 -5.80 -4.48 -2.82
CA ARG A 113 -4.85 -4.62 -1.71
C ARG A 113 -5.10 -3.60 -0.63
N SER A 114 -4.71 -3.95 0.61
CA SER A 114 -4.78 -3.02 1.72
C SER A 114 -3.87 -1.82 1.49
N ARG A 115 -4.24 -0.65 2.04
CA ARG A 115 -3.42 0.57 1.95
C ARG A 115 -2.01 0.35 2.48
N SER A 116 -1.88 -0.41 3.57
CA SER A 116 -0.60 -0.75 4.18
C SER A 116 0.24 -1.61 3.24
N SER A 117 -0.34 -2.64 2.61
CA SER A 117 0.38 -3.50 1.67
C SER A 117 0.83 -2.74 0.42
N ILE A 118 0.01 -1.82 -0.10
CA ILE A 118 0.41 -0.97 -1.23
C ILE A 118 1.57 -0.04 -0.85
N CYS A 119 1.50 0.57 0.34
CA CYS A 119 2.57 1.43 0.84
C CYS A 119 3.88 0.65 1.03
N ASP A 120 3.79 -0.57 1.56
CA ASP A 120 4.90 -1.47 1.81
C ASP A 120 5.57 -1.91 0.50
N VAL A 121 4.77 -2.38 -0.48
CA VAL A 121 5.25 -2.73 -1.82
C VAL A 121 5.89 -1.52 -2.52
N PHE A 122 5.27 -0.35 -2.44
CA PHE A 122 5.80 0.89 -3.00
C PHE A 122 7.19 1.22 -2.44
N LEU A 123 7.29 1.28 -1.10
CA LEU A 123 8.52 1.67 -0.42
C LEU A 123 9.65 0.66 -0.70
N HIS A 124 9.34 -0.63 -0.58
CA HIS A 124 10.31 -1.69 -0.86
C HIS A 124 10.80 -1.66 -2.31
N THR A 125 9.89 -1.48 -3.28
CA THR A 125 10.26 -1.43 -4.70
C THR A 125 11.13 -0.20 -5.01
N ILE A 126 10.82 0.97 -4.44
CA ILE A 126 11.64 2.17 -4.62
C ILE A 126 13.02 2.01 -4.00
N ASN A 127 13.11 1.44 -2.80
CA ASN A 127 14.41 1.18 -2.16
C ASN A 127 15.26 0.22 -2.99
N LEU A 128 14.66 -0.86 -3.50
CA LEU A 128 15.35 -1.80 -4.39
C LEU A 128 15.85 -1.11 -5.67
N LEU A 129 15.04 -0.24 -6.28
CA LEU A 129 15.48 0.53 -7.44
C LEU A 129 16.61 1.49 -7.10
N TYR A 130 16.56 2.13 -5.94
CA TYR A 130 17.60 3.05 -5.47
C TYR A 130 18.90 2.32 -5.12
N GLU A 131 18.83 1.10 -4.59
CA GLU A 131 20.02 0.27 -4.34
C GLU A 131 20.71 -0.13 -5.65
N ILE A 132 19.94 -0.45 -6.68
CA ILE A 132 20.49 -0.85 -7.99
C ILE A 132 21.03 0.36 -8.77
N TRP A 133 20.28 1.47 -8.81
CA TRP A 133 20.52 2.59 -9.74
C TRP A 133 20.91 3.90 -9.05
N GLY A 134 20.98 3.94 -7.72
CA GLY A 134 21.24 5.16 -6.95
C GLY A 134 22.59 5.80 -7.23
N ASN A 135 23.57 5.02 -7.69
CA ASN A 135 24.86 5.53 -8.16
C ASN A 135 24.77 6.36 -9.45
N LEU A 136 23.76 6.10 -10.31
CA LEU A 136 23.52 6.89 -11.53
C LEU A 136 22.68 8.14 -11.24
N LEU A 137 21.89 8.13 -10.17
CA LEU A 137 21.06 9.25 -9.76
C LEU A 137 21.94 10.33 -9.12
N TYR A 138 22.51 11.21 -9.95
CA TYR A 138 23.23 12.37 -9.46
C TYR A 138 22.28 13.29 -8.67
N PHE A 139 22.56 13.45 -7.38
CA PHE A 139 21.85 14.39 -6.52
C PHE A 139 22.85 15.35 -5.88
N ASN A 140 22.74 16.64 -6.21
CA ASN A 140 23.65 17.67 -5.68
C ASN A 140 23.28 18.00 -4.23
N LEU A 141 23.74 17.15 -3.30
CA LEU A 141 23.50 17.28 -1.87
C LEU A 141 23.97 18.63 -1.31
N ARG A 142 25.06 19.21 -1.85
CA ARG A 142 25.59 20.50 -1.41
C ARG A 142 24.62 21.64 -1.68
N LEU A 143 23.99 21.65 -2.85
CA LEU A 143 23.01 22.67 -3.22
C LEU A 143 21.73 22.55 -2.37
N VAL A 144 21.26 21.33 -2.13
CA VAL A 144 20.07 21.08 -1.31
C VAL A 144 20.31 21.47 0.14
N ALA A 145 21.43 21.06 0.74
CA ALA A 145 21.79 21.43 2.10
C ALA A 145 21.84 22.96 2.30
N LYS A 146 22.38 23.68 1.30
CA LYS A 146 22.41 25.15 1.31
C LYS A 146 21.01 25.78 1.28
N ASN A 147 20.05 25.16 0.60
CA ASN A 147 18.69 25.70 0.46
C ASN A 147 17.76 25.31 1.62
N ILE A 148 18.01 24.21 2.32
CA ILE A 148 17.23 23.80 3.51
C ILE A 148 17.58 24.66 4.73
N GLN A 149 18.79 25.20 4.80
CA GLN A 149 19.25 26.07 5.89
C GLN A 149 18.82 27.54 5.75
N ARG A 150 18.05 27.88 4.70
CA ARG A 150 17.43 29.19 4.50
C ARG A 150 15.99 29.18 4.99
#